data_AF-A0AA38UUW7-F1
#
_entry.id   AF-A0AA38UUW7-F1
#
_cell.length_a   1.000
_cell.length_b   1.000
_cell.length_c   1.000
_cell.angle_alpha   90.00
_cell.angle_beta   90.00
_cell.angle_gamma   90.00
#
_symmetry.space_group_name_H-M   'P 1'
#
loop_
_entity.id
_entity.type
_entity.pdbx_description
1 polymer ?
#
loop_
_entity_poly.entity_id
_entity_poly.type
_entity_poly.pdbx_seq_one_letter_code
_entity_poly.pdbx_strand_id
1 'polypeptide(L)' 'MTHVLGNITPHEVLLGVKPNLSNLHPWGCRVRVHNTSGTKLDGRATEGRWVGFDEESYAHCVYWPE' A
#
# COMPACT_ATOMS: atom_id res chain seq x y z
N MET A 1 3.56 -17.25 -17.50
CA MET A 1 2.12 -16.96 -17.64
C MET A 1 1.42 -17.66 -16.48
N THR A 2 0.98 -16.92 -15.48
CA THR A 2 0.36 -17.50 -14.27
C THR A 2 -1.10 -17.77 -14.59
N HIS A 3 -1.47 -19.04 -14.78
CA HIS A 3 -2.87 -19.41 -14.98
C HIS A 3 -3.63 -19.13 -13.68
N VAL A 4 -4.72 -18.36 -13.75
CA VAL A 4 -5.56 -18.10 -12.59
C VAL A 4 -6.21 -19.42 -12.17
N LEU A 5 -5.95 -19.88 -10.93
CA LEU A 5 -6.42 -21.16 -10.39
C LEU A 5 -7.88 -21.10 -9.88
N GLY A 6 -8.72 -20.24 -10.48
CA GLY A 6 -10.06 -19.92 -9.96
C GLY A 6 -10.00 -18.94 -8.79
N ASN A 7 -10.79 -19.17 -7.73
CA ASN A 7 -10.91 -18.27 -6.56
C ASN A 7 -9.88 -18.54 -5.45
N ILE A 8 -8.75 -19.18 -5.78
CA ILE A 8 -7.70 -19.52 -4.81
C ILE A 8 -6.41 -18.80 -5.20
N THR A 9 -5.70 -18.29 -4.20
CA THR A 9 -4.42 -17.63 -4.44
C THR A 9 -3.30 -18.66 -4.60
N PRO A 10 -2.24 -18.38 -5.40
CA PRO A 10 -1.07 -19.26 -5.46
C PRO A 10 -0.43 -19.52 -4.09
N HIS A 11 -0.48 -18.54 -3.18
CA HIS A 11 -0.02 -18.68 -1.79
C HIS A 11 -0.81 -19.77 -1.04
N GLU A 12 -2.14 -19.77 -1.15
CA GLU A 12 -3.00 -20.78 -0.54
C GLU A 12 -2.73 -22.18 -1.11
N VAL A 13 -2.46 -22.30 -2.42
CA VAL A 13 -2.15 -23.59 -3.05
C VAL A 13 -0.83 -24.14 -2.54
N LEU A 14 0.18 -23.29 -2.44
CA LEU A 14 1.52 -23.70 -2.04
C LEU A 14 1.60 -24.04 -0.53
N LEU A 15 0.89 -23.28 0.31
CA LEU A 15 1.04 -23.34 1.77
C LEU A 15 -0.17 -23.92 2.51
N GLY A 16 -1.29 -24.15 1.81
CA GLY A 16 -2.54 -24.64 2.41
C GLY A 16 -3.26 -23.62 3.30
N VAL A 17 -2.77 -22.37 3.36
CA VAL A 17 -3.28 -21.32 4.26
C VAL A 17 -3.49 -20.00 3.53
N LYS A 18 -4.54 -19.27 3.94
CA LYS A 18 -4.81 -17.91 3.45
C LYS A 18 -3.67 -16.96 3.84
N PRO A 19 -3.27 -16.04 2.96
CA PRO A 19 -2.30 -15.01 3.33
C PRO A 19 -2.87 -14.13 4.44
N ASN A 20 -2.04 -13.81 5.43
CA ASN A 20 -2.43 -12.88 6.48
C ASN A 20 -2.29 -11.44 5.97
N LEU A 21 -3.43 -10.76 5.79
CA LEU A 21 -3.50 -9.38 5.30
C LEU A 21 -3.71 -8.34 6.42
N SER A 22 -3.60 -8.72 7.70
CA SER A 22 -3.86 -7.82 8.84
C SER A 22 -2.98 -6.56 8.88
N ASN A 23 -1.78 -6.64 8.31
CA ASN A 23 -0.84 -5.51 8.23
C ASN A 23 -0.97 -4.73 6.91
N LEU A 24 -1.86 -5.15 6.00
CA LEU A 24 -2.09 -4.46 4.75
C LEU A 24 -3.12 -3.35 4.96
N HIS A 25 -2.80 -2.15 4.48
CA HIS A 25 -3.77 -1.08 4.46
C HIS A 25 -4.91 -1.39 3.48
N PRO A 26 -6.17 -1.06 3.83
CA PRO A 26 -7.24 -1.05 2.85
C PRO A 26 -6.92 -0.06 1.73
N TRP A 27 -7.19 -0.44 0.48
CA TRP A 27 -7.07 0.46 -0.66
C TRP A 27 -7.85 1.76 -0.40
N GLY A 28 -7.25 2.91 -0.71
CA GLY A 28 -7.86 4.22 -0.59
C GLY A 28 -7.96 4.75 0.85
N CYS A 29 -7.41 4.06 1.85
CA CYS A 29 -7.44 4.54 3.23
C CYS A 29 -6.68 5.88 3.35
N ARG A 30 -7.10 6.72 4.29
CA ARG A 30 -6.46 8.01 4.58
C ARG A 30 -5.11 7.76 5.24
N VAL A 31 -4.06 8.32 4.67
CA VAL A 31 -2.70 8.28 5.22
C VAL A 31 -2.12 9.67 5.35
N ARG A 32 -1.09 9.82 6.18
CA ARG A 32 -0.32 11.05 6.35
C ARG A 32 1.12 10.79 5.90
N VAL A 33 1.57 11.55 4.90
CA VAL A 33 2.93 11.45 4.36
C VAL A 33 3.76 12.58 4.94
N HIS A 34 4.95 12.27 5.43
CA HIS A 34 5.86 13.28 5.96
C HIS A 34 6.33 14.21 4.83
N ASN A 35 6.06 15.50 4.97
CA ASN A 35 6.48 16.52 4.01
C ASN A 35 7.79 17.16 4.49
N THR A 36 8.87 16.95 3.73
CA THR A 36 10.21 17.47 4.05
C THR A 36 10.50 18.83 3.44
N SER A 37 9.61 19.37 2.61
CA SER A 37 9.83 20.62 1.88
C SER A 37 9.42 21.88 2.66
N GLY A 38 8.80 21.73 3.83
CA GLY A 38 8.32 22.85 4.66
C GLY A 38 9.39 23.49 5.57
N THR A 39 9.09 24.70 6.06
CA THR A 39 9.84 25.37 7.12
C THR A 39 9.49 24.82 8.51
N LYS A 40 10.21 25.24 9.55
CA LYS A 40 10.03 24.75 10.93
C LYS A 40 8.60 24.87 11.47
N LEU A 41 7.83 25.83 10.96
CA LEU A 41 6.47 26.12 11.41
C LEU A 41 5.38 25.57 10.48
N ASP A 42 5.75 24.95 9.35
CA ASP A 42 4.79 24.39 8.41
C ASP A 42 4.26 23.02 8.87
N GLY A 43 3.13 22.63 8.28
CA GLY A 43 2.55 21.31 8.47
C GLY A 43 3.56 20.23 8.09
N ARG A 44 3.91 19.36 9.04
CA ARG A 44 4.91 18.29 8.83
C ARG A 44 4.39 17.12 7.99
N ALA A 45 3.10 17.08 7.68
CA ALA A 45 2.53 15.98 6.91
C ALA A 45 1.40 16.43 6.00
N THR A 46 1.36 15.84 4.81
CA THR A 46 0.28 16.00 3.83
C THR A 46 -0.64 14.78 3.90
N GLU A 47 -1.93 15.00 3.69
CA GLU A 47 -2.89 13.91 3.60
C GLU A 47 -2.89 13.29 2.20
N GLY A 48 -3.02 11.97 2.13
CA GLY A 48 -3.17 11.25 0.88
C GLY A 48 -4.02 9.99 1.00
N ARG A 49 -4.14 9.27 -0.12
CA ARG A 49 -4.85 7.99 -0.24
C ARG A 49 -3.84 6.90 -0.54
N TRP A 50 -3.80 5.86 0.29
CA TRP A 50 -2.91 4.71 0.05
C TRP A 50 -3.42 3.90 -1.15
N VAL A 51 -2.55 3.62 -2.12
CA VAL A 51 -2.92 2.94 -3.38
C VAL A 51 -2.30 1.54 -3.46
N GLY A 52 -1.14 1.33 -2.84
CA GLY A 52 -0.44 0.05 -2.91
C GLY A 52 1.02 0.16 -2.52
N PHE A 53 1.78 -0.81 -2.99
CA PHE A 53 3.24 -0.81 -2.96
C PHE A 53 3.79 -0.53 -4.35
N ASP A 54 4.94 0.14 -4.37
CA ASP A 54 5.75 0.30 -5.56
C ASP A 54 6.48 -1.02 -5.86
N GLU A 55 6.48 -1.43 -7.13
CA GLU A 55 7.03 -2.73 -7.55
C GLU A 55 8.56 -2.81 -7.44
N GLU A 56 9.25 -1.67 -7.54
CA GLU A 56 10.72 -1.63 -7.62
C GLU A 56 11.38 -1.25 -6.28
N SER A 57 10.75 -0.37 -5.51
CA SER A 57 11.38 0.28 -4.35
C SER A 57 10.89 -0.22 -2.98
N TYR A 58 9.97 -1.18 -2.94
CA TYR A 58 9.24 -1.60 -1.72
C TYR A 58 8.56 -0.43 -0.97
N ALA A 59 8.47 0.75 -1.61
CA ALA A 59 7.86 1.93 -1.02
C ALA A 59 6.33 1.83 -1.08
N HIS A 60 5.65 2.69 -0.32
CA HIS A 60 4.20 2.84 -0.44
C HIS A 60 3.85 3.84 -1.55
N CYS A 61 2.92 3.48 -2.42
CA CYS A 61 2.31 4.40 -3.36
C CYS A 61 1.17 5.15 -2.67
N VAL A 62 1.25 6.49 -2.67
CA VAL A 62 0.22 7.37 -2.12
C VAL A 62 -0.21 8.35 -3.19
N TYR A 63 -1.52 8.45 -3.40
CA TYR A 63 -2.12 9.45 -4.27
C TYR A 63 -2.48 10.69 -3.45
N TRP A 64 -1.99 11.86 -3.89
CA TRP A 64 -2.40 13.18 -3.42
C TRP A 64 -2.78 14.03 -4.65
N PRO A 65 -4.01 14.59 -4.72
CA PRO A 65 -4.46 15.39 -5.86
C PRO A 65 -4.08 16.88 -5.77
N GLU A 66 -3.63 17.34 -4.60
CA GLU A 66 -3.19 18.72 -4.34
C GLU A 66 -1.81 19.00 -4.94
#